data_AF-A0A349DYA0-F1
#
_entry.id   AF-A0A349DYA0-F1
#
_cell.length_a   1.000
_cell.length_b   1.000
_cell.length_c   1.000
_cell.angle_alpha   90.00
_cell.angle_beta   90.00
_cell.angle_gamma   90.00
#
_symmetry.space_group_name_H-M   'P 1'
#
loop_
_entity.id
_entity.type
_entity.pdbx_description
1 polymer ?
#
loop_
_entity_poly.entity_id
_entity_poly.type
_entity_poly.pdbx_seq_one_letter_code
_entity_poly.pdbx_strand_id
1 'polypeptide(L)'
;NKLWDDLYIMSGFEIDVESPFPMPAKDKLGKKPKMLQYSTHRLHFKHYGRNIELLVEKALEEEAIDDQLGAVVYVAKLMKGFYASWNKDNIDDETVLGHIEKIAGKPLSPDIRERIAQDKLLDTQKERGKGHHNNRNNKGGRKNDNRKRRN
;
A
#
# COMPACT_ATOMS: atom_id res chain seq x y z
N ASN A 1 28.25 -4.97 -28.93
CA ASN A 1 28.89 -6.28 -28.71
C ASN A 1 27.85 -7.30 -28.25
N LYS A 2 26.95 -7.68 -29.15
CA LYS A 2 25.95 -8.76 -28.97
C LYS A 2 25.90 -9.63 -30.21
N LEU A 3 26.09 -9.02 -31.39
CA LEU A 3 26.20 -9.71 -32.68
C LEU A 3 27.24 -10.84 -32.69
N TRP A 4 28.45 -10.57 -32.22
CA TRP A 4 29.51 -11.59 -32.17
C TRP A 4 29.17 -12.70 -31.18
N ASP A 5 28.60 -12.34 -30.01
CA ASP A 5 28.12 -13.33 -29.04
C ASP A 5 27.02 -14.21 -29.66
N ASP A 6 26.02 -13.60 -30.30
CA ASP A 6 24.91 -14.28 -30.97
C ASP A 6 25.41 -15.20 -32.10
N LEU A 7 26.43 -14.78 -32.86
CA LEU A 7 27.06 -15.57 -33.92
C LEU A 7 27.80 -16.80 -33.35
N TYR A 8 28.56 -16.63 -32.26
CA TYR A 8 29.21 -17.74 -31.57
C TYR A 8 28.17 -18.70 -30.94
N ILE A 9 27.05 -18.17 -30.45
CA ILE A 9 25.94 -18.96 -29.90
C ILE A 9 25.25 -19.79 -31.01
N MET A 10 24.92 -19.17 -32.15
CA MET A 10 24.24 -19.83 -33.27
C MET A 10 25.10 -20.91 -33.93
N SER A 11 26.42 -20.73 -33.95
CA SER A 11 27.36 -21.68 -34.54
C SER A 11 27.80 -22.81 -33.61
N GLY A 12 27.25 -22.90 -32.39
CA GLY A 12 27.72 -23.88 -31.41
C GLY A 12 29.20 -23.69 -31.01
N PHE A 13 29.75 -22.48 -31.24
CA PHE A 13 31.16 -22.12 -31.05
C PHE A 13 32.14 -22.96 -31.89
N GLU A 14 31.72 -23.45 -33.05
CA GLU A 14 32.56 -24.24 -33.96
C GLU A 14 33.26 -23.37 -35.01
N ILE A 15 32.93 -22.08 -35.10
CA ILE A 15 33.54 -21.17 -36.07
C ILE A 15 34.85 -20.59 -35.52
N ASP A 16 35.90 -20.72 -36.32
CA ASP A 16 37.18 -20.06 -36.09
C ASP A 16 37.24 -18.81 -36.98
N VAL A 17 36.93 -17.65 -36.40
CA VAL A 17 36.87 -16.35 -37.08
C VAL A 17 37.61 -15.33 -36.23
N GLU A 18 38.46 -14.52 -36.86
CA GLU A 18 39.16 -13.40 -36.21
C GLU A 18 38.16 -12.32 -35.74
N SER A 19 37.68 -12.47 -34.51
CA SER A 19 36.80 -11.50 -33.85
C SER A 19 37.62 -10.51 -33.01
N PRO A 20 37.25 -9.21 -32.98
CA PRO A 20 37.85 -8.23 -32.08
C PRO A 20 37.50 -8.45 -30.59
N PHE A 21 36.60 -9.40 -30.28
CA PHE A 21 36.19 -9.74 -28.93
C PHE A 21 36.43 -11.23 -28.62
N PRO A 22 36.83 -11.58 -27.39
CA PRO A 22 37.10 -12.96 -27.00
C PRO A 22 35.83 -13.80 -27.04
N MET A 23 35.96 -15.07 -27.41
CA MET A 23 34.85 -16.03 -27.46
C MET A 23 34.11 -16.08 -26.11
N PRO A 24 32.77 -15.96 -26.10
CA PRO A 24 32.02 -16.02 -24.86
C PRO A 24 32.19 -17.39 -24.17
N ALA A 25 32.24 -17.41 -22.84
CA ALA A 25 32.38 -18.66 -22.10
C ALA A 25 31.11 -19.53 -22.26
N LYS A 26 31.25 -20.71 -22.87
CA LYS A 26 30.19 -21.72 -23.06
C LYS A 26 29.40 -21.96 -21.77
N ASP A 27 30.08 -22.01 -20.63
CA ASP A 27 29.49 -22.27 -19.31
C ASP A 27 28.52 -21.19 -18.80
N LYS A 28 28.55 -19.98 -19.37
CA LYS A 28 27.65 -18.89 -18.96
C LYS A 28 26.35 -18.87 -19.77
N LEU A 29 26.31 -19.57 -20.90
CA LEU A 29 25.14 -19.68 -21.76
C LEU A 29 24.25 -20.84 -21.30
N GLY A 30 23.02 -20.53 -20.92
CA GLY A 30 22.07 -21.52 -20.41
C GLY A 30 22.10 -21.74 -18.90
N LYS A 31 22.86 -20.95 -18.12
CA LYS A 31 22.65 -20.92 -16.66
C LYS A 31 21.22 -20.48 -16.39
N LYS A 32 20.38 -21.43 -15.95
CA LYS A 32 19.01 -21.15 -15.52
C LYS A 32 19.08 -20.00 -14.51
N PRO A 33 18.21 -18.98 -14.62
CA PRO A 33 18.17 -17.92 -13.63
C PRO A 33 18.01 -18.54 -12.25
N LYS A 34 18.70 -17.99 -11.25
CA LYS A 34 18.56 -18.45 -9.86
C LYS A 34 17.09 -18.33 -9.49
N MET A 35 16.49 -19.43 -9.04
CA MET A 35 15.12 -19.38 -8.52
C MET A 35 15.13 -18.48 -7.28
N LEU A 36 14.37 -17.40 -7.35
CA LEU A 36 14.09 -16.60 -6.18
C LEU A 36 13.10 -17.39 -5.33
N GLN A 37 13.42 -17.61 -4.06
CA GLN A 37 12.44 -18.12 -3.12
C GLN A 37 11.39 -17.02 -2.92
N TYR A 38 10.17 -17.24 -3.41
CA TYR A 38 9.05 -16.38 -3.07
C TYR A 38 8.78 -16.50 -1.57
N SER A 39 8.75 -15.36 -0.89
CA SER A 39 8.45 -15.29 0.52
C SER A 39 6.99 -15.68 0.77
N THR A 40 6.76 -16.93 1.19
CA THR A 40 5.42 -17.46 1.48
C THR A 40 5.06 -17.18 2.95
N HIS A 41 4.86 -15.91 3.28
CA HIS A 41 4.28 -15.58 4.58
C HIS A 41 2.81 -16.00 4.59
N ARG A 42 2.42 -16.82 5.58
CA ARG A 42 1.03 -17.25 5.77
C ARG A 42 0.26 -16.13 6.45
N LEU A 43 -0.40 -15.30 5.64
CA LEU A 43 -1.27 -14.24 6.13
C LEU A 43 -2.53 -14.82 6.77
N HIS A 44 -2.92 -14.30 7.94
CA HIS A 44 -4.20 -14.63 8.58
C HIS A 44 -5.37 -14.10 7.75
N PHE A 45 -5.23 -12.90 7.23
CA PHE A 45 -6.27 -12.19 6.47
C PHE A 45 -5.67 -11.58 5.20
N LYS A 46 -6.01 -12.18 4.04
CA LYS A 46 -5.44 -11.79 2.75
C LYS A 46 -5.79 -10.35 2.33
N HIS A 47 -6.96 -9.86 2.74
CA HIS A 47 -7.44 -8.51 2.42
C HIS A 47 -6.74 -7.39 3.21
N TYR A 48 -6.05 -7.70 4.31
CA TYR A 48 -5.23 -6.74 5.05
C TYR A 48 -3.77 -6.71 4.57
N GLY A 49 -3.27 -7.82 4.05
CA GLY A 49 -1.88 -7.95 3.62
C GLY A 49 -0.87 -7.99 4.77
N ARG A 50 0.41 -8.21 4.43
CA ARG A 50 1.51 -8.39 5.40
C ARG A 50 1.80 -7.14 6.23
N ASN A 51 1.56 -5.95 5.67
CA ASN A 51 1.90 -4.70 6.35
C ASN A 51 1.03 -4.47 7.59
N ILE A 52 -0.24 -4.87 7.56
CA ILE A 52 -1.11 -4.79 8.74
C ILE A 52 -0.62 -5.75 9.84
N GLU A 53 -0.17 -6.96 9.49
CA GLU A 53 0.38 -7.89 10.49
C GLU A 53 1.60 -7.29 11.20
N LEU A 54 2.54 -6.71 10.45
CA LEU A 54 3.71 -6.04 11.01
C LEU A 54 3.35 -4.82 11.88
N LEU A 55 2.29 -4.09 11.51
CA LEU A 55 1.81 -2.96 12.30
C LEU A 55 1.15 -3.42 13.60
N VAL A 56 0.39 -4.52 13.57
CA VAL A 56 -0.20 -5.12 14.77
C VAL A 56 0.87 -5.60 15.73
N GLU A 57 1.90 -6.29 15.22
CA GLU A 57 3.04 -6.75 16.03
C GLU A 57 3.69 -5.57 16.76
N LYS A 58 4.08 -4.53 16.02
CA LYS A 58 4.69 -3.31 16.59
C LYS A 58 3.77 -2.58 17.56
N ALA A 59 2.49 -2.43 17.22
CA ALA A 59 1.53 -1.77 18.09
C ALA A 59 1.39 -2.48 19.44
N LEU A 60 1.71 -3.78 19.52
CA LEU A 60 1.63 -4.57 20.75
C LEU A 60 2.97 -4.78 21.45
N GLU A 61 4.07 -4.33 20.85
CA GLU A 61 5.40 -4.26 21.45
C GLU A 61 5.59 -2.99 22.27
N GLU A 62 4.79 -1.94 22.03
CA GLU A 62 4.85 -0.69 22.78
C GLU A 62 4.56 -0.90 24.28
N GLU A 63 5.43 -0.34 25.13
CA GLU A 63 5.36 -0.48 26.59
C GLU A 63 4.39 0.52 27.23
N ALA A 64 4.26 1.72 26.66
CA ALA A 64 3.40 2.78 27.18
C ALA A 64 1.95 2.55 26.74
N ILE A 65 1.03 2.49 27.70
CA ILE A 65 -0.39 2.18 27.46
C ILE A 65 -1.05 3.19 26.51
N ASP A 66 -0.74 4.48 26.65
CA ASP A 66 -1.34 5.53 25.81
C ASP A 66 -0.81 5.48 24.36
N ASP A 67 0.48 5.17 24.18
CA ASP A 67 1.07 4.97 22.85
C ASP A 67 0.55 3.68 22.21
N GLN A 68 0.43 2.61 23.00
CA GLN A 68 -0.17 1.35 22.60
C GLN A 68 -1.62 1.54 22.13
N LEU A 69 -2.42 2.30 22.90
CA LEU A 69 -3.79 2.66 22.55
C LEU A 69 -3.85 3.42 21.21
N GLY A 70 -3.01 4.45 21.05
CA GLY A 70 -2.93 5.24 19.82
C GLY A 70 -2.56 4.38 18.60
N ALA A 71 -1.58 3.50 18.76
CA ALA A 71 -1.15 2.57 17.71
C ALA A 71 -2.27 1.58 17.33
N VAL A 72 -2.91 0.96 18.32
CA VAL A 72 -4.02 0.01 18.10
C VAL A 72 -5.20 0.72 17.41
N VAL A 73 -5.57 1.92 17.84
CA VAL A 73 -6.63 2.73 17.20
C VAL A 73 -6.29 3.04 15.75
N TYR A 74 -5.04 3.43 15.47
CA TYR A 74 -4.60 3.72 14.12
C TYR A 74 -4.67 2.49 13.21
N VAL A 75 -4.19 1.35 13.70
CA VAL A 75 -4.24 0.07 12.97
C VAL A 75 -5.69 -0.37 12.74
N ALA A 76 -6.55 -0.27 13.74
CA ALA A 76 -7.97 -0.60 13.60
C ALA A 76 -8.68 0.28 12.55
N LYS A 77 -8.39 1.59 12.50
CA LYS A 77 -8.89 2.49 11.45
C LYS A 77 -8.43 2.07 10.05
N LEU A 78 -7.15 1.71 9.91
CA LEU A 78 -6.63 1.18 8.65
C LEU A 78 -7.34 -0.11 8.24
N MET A 79 -7.56 -1.03 9.18
CA MET A 79 -8.28 -2.28 8.93
C MET A 79 -9.72 -2.05 8.49
N LYS A 80 -10.45 -1.10 9.10
CA LYS A 80 -11.79 -0.68 8.64
C LYS A 80 -11.74 -0.14 7.21
N GLY A 81 -10.74 0.67 6.87
CA GLY A 81 -10.55 1.21 5.51
C GLY A 81 -10.25 0.13 4.47
N PHE A 82 -9.36 -0.81 4.77
CA PHE A 82 -9.09 -1.96 3.91
C PHE A 82 -10.31 -2.86 3.74
N TYR A 83 -11.06 -3.07 4.82
CA TYR A 83 -12.29 -3.84 4.76
C TYR A 83 -13.32 -3.16 3.85
N ALA A 84 -13.53 -1.85 3.98
CA ALA A 84 -14.43 -1.09 3.10
C ALA A 84 -13.99 -1.07 1.63
N SER A 85 -12.69 -1.21 1.36
CA SER A 85 -12.18 -1.33 -0.01
C SER A 85 -12.41 -2.71 -0.63
N TRP A 86 -12.51 -3.76 0.19
CA TRP A 86 -12.69 -5.14 -0.26
C TRP A 86 -14.15 -5.63 -0.15
N ASN A 87 -14.89 -5.13 0.84
CA ASN A 87 -16.29 -5.44 1.13
C ASN A 87 -17.14 -4.17 1.11
N LYS A 88 -18.39 -4.28 0.66
CA LYS A 88 -19.34 -3.15 0.59
C LYS A 88 -20.03 -2.83 1.93
N ASP A 89 -19.75 -3.62 2.96
CA ASP A 89 -20.38 -3.50 4.27
C ASP A 89 -19.40 -2.94 5.31
N ASN A 90 -19.96 -2.25 6.30
CA ASN A 90 -19.20 -1.79 7.46
C ASN A 90 -18.90 -2.99 8.35
N ILE A 91 -17.62 -3.15 8.71
CA ILE A 91 -17.21 -4.11 9.73
C ILE A 91 -17.46 -3.52 11.12
N ASP A 92 -17.93 -4.37 12.03
CA ASP A 92 -18.14 -4.02 13.43
C ASP A 92 -16.81 -3.89 14.18
N ASP A 93 -16.78 -3.00 15.17
CA ASP A 93 -15.58 -2.60 15.90
C ASP A 93 -15.00 -3.79 16.67
N GLU A 94 -15.87 -4.57 17.30
CA GLU A 94 -15.48 -5.79 18.01
C GLU A 94 -14.87 -6.84 17.09
N THR A 95 -15.36 -6.92 15.84
CA THR A 95 -14.80 -7.84 14.85
C THR A 95 -13.39 -7.40 14.45
N VAL A 96 -13.16 -6.09 14.28
CA VAL A 96 -11.82 -5.55 13.98
C VAL A 96 -10.85 -5.83 15.12
N LEU A 97 -11.26 -5.59 16.36
CA LEU A 97 -10.42 -5.87 17.53
C LEU A 97 -10.10 -7.37 17.63
N GLY A 98 -11.09 -8.25 17.40
CA GLY A 98 -10.86 -9.69 17.36
C GLY A 98 -9.90 -10.12 16.23
N HIS A 99 -9.90 -9.43 15.09
CA HIS A 99 -8.91 -9.67 14.04
C HIS A 99 -7.50 -9.28 14.48
N ILE A 100 -7.34 -8.16 15.20
CA ILE A 100 -6.05 -7.71 15.74
C ILE A 100 -5.51 -8.76 16.73
N GLU A 101 -6.33 -9.23 17.67
CA GLU A 101 -5.94 -10.28 18.63
C GLU A 101 -5.53 -11.58 17.92
N LYS A 102 -6.25 -11.95 16.86
CA LYS A 102 -5.95 -13.15 16.09
C LYS A 102 -4.63 -13.05 15.32
N ILE A 103 -4.32 -11.88 14.77
CA ILE A 103 -3.04 -11.61 14.10
C ILE A 103 -1.90 -11.62 15.12
N ALA A 104 -2.12 -11.00 16.27
CA ALA A 104 -1.14 -10.89 17.34
C ALA A 104 -0.85 -12.20 18.06
N GLY A 105 -1.79 -13.14 18.04
CA GLY A 105 -1.72 -14.38 18.82
C GLY A 105 -1.85 -14.17 20.34
N LYS A 106 -2.17 -12.95 20.79
CA LYS A 106 -2.40 -12.59 22.20
C LYS A 106 -3.60 -11.64 22.32
N PRO A 107 -4.37 -11.72 23.42
CA PRO A 107 -5.49 -10.81 23.66
C PRO A 107 -5.00 -9.39 23.91
N LEU A 108 -5.82 -8.41 23.54
CA LEU A 108 -5.58 -7.01 23.87
C LEU A 108 -5.81 -6.79 25.37
N SER A 109 -5.09 -5.83 25.95
CA SER A 109 -5.31 -5.42 27.32
C SER A 109 -6.76 -4.90 27.49
N PRO A 110 -7.48 -5.30 28.56
CA PRO A 110 -8.87 -4.89 28.76
C PRO A 110 -9.04 -3.37 28.85
N ASP A 111 -8.06 -2.64 29.42
CA ASP A 111 -8.04 -1.17 29.48
C ASP A 111 -8.09 -0.53 28.07
N ILE A 112 -7.34 -1.06 27.11
CA ILE A 112 -7.32 -0.55 25.73
C ILE A 112 -8.68 -0.74 25.08
N ARG A 113 -9.27 -1.94 25.23
CA ARG A 113 -10.57 -2.26 24.64
C ARG A 113 -11.68 -1.38 25.22
N GLU A 114 -11.66 -1.18 26.53
CA GLU A 114 -12.62 -0.32 27.22
C GLU A 114 -12.51 1.13 26.76
N ARG A 115 -11.30 1.70 26.72
CA ARG A 115 -11.08 3.08 26.24
C ARG A 115 -11.52 3.29 24.80
N ILE A 116 -11.24 2.33 23.91
CA ILE A 116 -11.69 2.37 22.51
C ILE A 116 -13.21 2.47 22.42
N ALA A 117 -13.93 1.67 23.20
CA ALA A 117 -15.39 1.64 23.21
C ALA A 117 -16.01 2.89 23.85
N GLN A 118 -15.46 3.35 24.98
CA GLN A 118 -15.95 4.52 25.70
C GLN A 118 -15.80 5.81 24.89
N ASP A 119 -14.62 6.02 24.30
CA ASP A 119 -14.30 7.25 23.56
C ASP A 119 -14.71 7.19 22.08
N LYS A 120 -15.31 6.07 21.65
CA LYS A 120 -15.73 5.83 20.25
C LYS A 120 -14.61 6.14 19.26
N LEU A 121 -13.37 5.77 19.58
CA LEU A 121 -12.18 6.19 18.84
C LEU A 121 -12.13 5.67 17.41
N LEU A 122 -12.90 4.62 17.11
CA LEU A 122 -12.97 3.96 15.81
C LEU A 122 -14.18 4.40 14.98
N ASP A 123 -15.08 5.21 15.53
CA ASP A 123 -16.13 5.82 14.72
C ASP A 123 -15.45 6.65 13.63
N THR A 124 -15.78 6.35 12.38
CA THR A 124 -15.47 7.24 11.27
C THR A 124 -16.37 8.46 11.44
N GLN A 125 -16.00 9.37 12.36
CA GLN A 125 -16.52 10.72 12.31
C GLN A 125 -16.27 11.16 10.87
N LYS A 126 -17.36 11.37 10.14
CA LYS A 126 -17.33 12.08 8.86
C LYS A 126 -16.90 13.51 9.16
N GLU A 127 -15.66 13.72 9.57
CA GLU A 127 -14.93 14.95 9.29
C GLU A 127 -14.60 14.98 7.79
N ARG A 128 -15.62 14.76 6.95
CA ARG A 128 -15.81 15.54 5.73
C ARG A 128 -16.27 16.93 6.17
N GLY A 129 -15.44 17.57 6.98
CA GLY A 129 -15.62 18.92 7.47
C GLY A 129 -15.36 19.87 6.32
N LYS A 130 -16.46 20.31 5.70
CA LYS A 130 -16.62 21.61 5.06
C LYS A 130 -15.61 21.91 3.96
N GLY A 131 -15.94 21.47 2.74
CA GLY A 131 -15.60 22.25 1.57
C GLY A 131 -16.05 23.69 1.82
N HIS A 132 -15.09 24.59 2.07
CA HIS A 132 -15.30 26.01 1.94
C HIS A 132 -15.61 26.26 0.46
N HIS A 133 -16.89 26.15 0.09
CA HIS A 133 -17.39 26.87 -1.05
C HIS A 133 -17.27 28.35 -0.70
N ASN A 134 -16.09 28.91 -0.96
CA ASN A 134 -15.90 30.34 -1.06
C ASN A 134 -16.76 30.80 -2.25
N ASN A 135 -18.03 31.11 -1.95
CA ASN A 135 -18.88 31.86 -2.84
C ASN A 135 -18.35 33.30 -2.87
N ARG A 136 -17.23 33.50 -3.59
CA ARG A 136 -16.76 34.82 -3.98
C ARG A 136 -17.71 35.32 -5.05
N ASN A 137 -18.75 36.01 -4.59
CA ASN A 137 -19.51 37.00 -5.34
C ASN A 137 -18.53 37.90 -6.10
N ASN A 138 -18.30 37.61 -7.37
CA ASN A 138 -17.58 38.51 -8.26
C ASN A 138 -18.56 39.54 -8.82
N LYS A 139 -18.97 40.47 -7.97
CA LYS A 139 -19.71 41.67 -8.36
C LYS A 139 -18.66 42.73 -8.72
N GLY A 140 -18.22 42.75 -9.97
CA GLY A 140 -17.11 43.61 -10.36
C GLY A 140 -16.80 43.66 -11.84
N GLY A 141 -17.68 44.32 -12.60
CA GLY A 141 -17.31 45.16 -13.75
C GLY A 141 -16.59 44.51 -14.93
N ARG A 142 -17.33 44.33 -16.03
CA ARG A 142 -16.80 44.63 -17.37
C ARG A 142 -17.94 45.14 -18.24
N LYS A 143 -17.95 46.47 -18.40
CA LYS A 143 -18.59 47.19 -19.51
C LYS A 143 -18.24 46.45 -20.80
N ASN A 144 -19.25 45.92 -21.51
CA ASN A 144 -19.08 45.62 -22.92
C ASN A 144 -19.77 46.72 -23.69
N ASP A 145 -18.91 47.56 -24.27
CA ASP A 145 -19.26 48.78 -24.97
C ASP A 145 -20.05 48.44 -26.23
N ASN A 146 -21.20 49.08 -26.32
CA ASN A 146 -22.14 48.99 -27.42
C ASN A 146 -21.57 49.78 -28.61
N ARG A 147 -20.61 49.21 -29.35
CA ARG A 147 -20.20 49.77 -30.65
C ARG A 147 -21.19 49.38 -31.74
N LYS A 148 -22.23 50.19 -31.77
CA LYS A 148 -23.03 50.59 -32.94
C LYS A 148 -22.18 50.54 -34.23
N ARG A 149 -22.53 49.63 -35.15
CA ARG A 149 -22.22 49.73 -36.58
C ARG A 149 -23.43 49.27 -37.37
N ARG A 150 -24.24 50.22 -37.83
CA ARG A 150 -24.95 50.19 -39.11
C ARG A 150 -25.48 51.59 -39.42
N ASN A 151 -24.98 52.13 -40.53
CA ASN A 151 -25.29 53.39 -41.22
C ASN A 151 -25.01 54.70 -40.47
#